data_AF-A0A7G8H9P8-F1
#
_entry.id   AF-A0A7G8H9P8-F1
#
_cell.length_a   1.000
_cell.length_b   1.000
_cell.length_c   1.000
_cell.angle_alpha   90.00
_cell.angle_beta   90.00
_cell.angle_gamma   90.00
#
_symmetry.space_group_name_H-M   'P 1'
#
loop_
_entity.id
_entity.type
_entity.pdbx_description
1 polymer ?
#
loop_
_entity_poly.entity_id
_entity_poly.type
_entity_poly.pdbx_seq_one_letter_code
_entity_poly.pdbx_strand_id
1 'polypeptide(L)'
;MAVVTLLSDFIDGTSMALAEDTDAADLNAFMTANQGRLWASVQQRRQQRHQTIVRRGPGTVYFAADAAGAATVERYLNSETGSAEEAAAIQAMQAAGVEIAPHVGADRERDALINGRLRGLTAQAKAEGFG
;
A
#
# COMPACT_ATOMS: atom_id res chain seq x y z
N MET A 1 -7.74 12.19 13.99
CA MET A 1 -8.40 11.42 12.92
C MET A 1 -7.32 10.61 12.24
N ALA A 2 -7.58 9.35 11.96
CA ALA A 2 -6.60 8.48 11.33
C ALA A 2 -6.49 8.81 9.84
N VAL A 3 -5.32 8.62 9.28
CA VAL A 3 -5.02 8.86 7.87
C VAL A 3 -4.45 7.58 7.29
N VAL A 4 -4.97 7.18 6.13
CA VAL A 4 -4.45 6.06 5.36
C VAL A 4 -3.87 6.57 4.05
N THR A 5 -2.63 6.20 3.76
CA THR A 5 -1.91 6.63 2.56
C THR A 5 -1.50 5.42 1.74
N LEU A 6 -1.88 5.40 0.47
CA LEU A 6 -1.44 4.41 -0.52
C LEU A 6 -0.36 5.02 -1.42
N LEU A 7 0.84 4.47 -1.38
CA LEU A 7 1.91 4.70 -2.36
C LEU A 7 1.88 3.61 -3.43
N SER A 8 2.01 3.97 -4.70
CA SER A 8 2.06 2.99 -5.80
C SER A 8 3.00 3.44 -6.91
N ASP A 9 3.79 2.50 -7.41
CA ASP A 9 4.69 2.69 -8.56
C ASP A 9 4.08 2.13 -9.83
N PHE A 10 4.39 2.78 -10.95
CA PHE A 10 3.80 2.48 -12.26
C PHE A 10 4.86 2.12 -13.30
N ILE A 11 4.45 1.38 -14.32
CA ILE A 11 5.36 0.90 -15.38
C ILE A 11 5.96 2.04 -16.22
N ASP A 12 5.36 3.22 -16.19
CA ASP A 12 5.87 4.43 -16.87
C ASP A 12 6.97 5.14 -16.06
N GLY A 13 7.43 4.54 -14.96
CA GLY A 13 8.49 5.08 -14.11
C GLY A 13 8.02 6.15 -13.12
N THR A 14 6.72 6.43 -13.07
CA THR A 14 6.15 7.38 -12.11
C THR A 14 5.59 6.68 -10.87
N SER A 15 5.43 7.44 -9.79
CA SER A 15 4.81 7.00 -8.54
C SER A 15 3.65 7.92 -8.17
N MET A 16 2.74 7.44 -7.34
CA MET A 16 1.64 8.23 -6.79
C MET A 16 1.35 7.83 -5.35
N ALA A 17 1.29 8.84 -4.49
CA ALA A 17 0.73 8.72 -3.15
C ALA A 17 -0.69 9.30 -3.11
N LEU A 18 -1.60 8.62 -2.42
CA LEU A 18 -2.96 9.07 -2.15
C LEU A 18 -3.27 8.89 -0.68
N ALA A 19 -3.56 9.98 0.03
CA ALA A 19 -4.04 9.97 1.40
C ALA A 19 -5.55 10.18 1.45
N GLU A 20 -6.22 9.48 2.37
CA GLU A 20 -7.62 9.67 2.72
C GLU A 20 -7.76 9.62 4.25
N ASP A 21 -8.64 10.45 4.80
CA ASP A 21 -9.02 10.38 6.21
C ASP A 21 -9.92 9.17 6.45
N THR A 22 -9.82 8.59 7.66
CA THR A 22 -10.61 7.41 8.03
C THR A 22 -10.95 7.38 9.52
N ASP A 23 -12.10 6.79 9.82
CA ASP A 23 -12.57 6.50 11.17
C ASP A 23 -12.27 5.05 11.59
N ALA A 24 -11.57 4.28 10.74
CA ALA A 24 -11.14 2.94 11.08
C ALA A 24 -10.21 2.95 12.31
N ALA A 25 -10.37 1.97 13.20
CA ALA A 25 -9.58 1.88 14.43
C ALA A 25 -8.12 1.47 14.18
N ASP A 26 -7.88 0.65 13.16
CA ASP A 26 -6.57 0.13 12.77
C ASP A 26 -6.54 -0.20 11.27
N LEU A 27 -5.36 -0.57 10.78
CA LEU A 27 -5.16 -0.94 9.37
C LEU A 27 -6.02 -2.15 8.95
N ASN A 28 -6.17 -3.15 9.81
CA ASN A 28 -6.92 -4.36 9.47
C ASN A 28 -8.42 -4.07 9.29
N ALA A 29 -8.99 -3.27 10.18
CA ALA A 29 -10.37 -2.79 10.09
C ALA A 29 -10.57 -1.97 8.81
N PHE A 30 -9.63 -1.07 8.49
CA PHE A 30 -9.68 -0.30 7.25
C PHE A 30 -9.64 -1.20 6.01
N MET A 31 -8.65 -2.08 5.92
CA MET A 31 -8.43 -2.96 4.78
C MET A 31 -9.61 -3.92 4.58
N THR A 32 -10.23 -4.39 5.66
CA THR A 32 -11.43 -5.24 5.60
C THR A 32 -12.63 -4.50 5.05
N ALA A 33 -12.87 -3.26 5.51
CA ALA A 33 -14.06 -2.47 5.15
C ALA A 33 -13.94 -1.76 3.79
N ASN A 34 -12.72 -1.43 3.34
CA ASN A 34 -12.47 -0.59 2.17
C ASN A 34 -11.62 -1.29 1.10
N GLN A 35 -11.83 -2.60 0.90
CA GLN A 35 -11.06 -3.40 -0.06
C GLN A 35 -11.08 -2.76 -1.45
N GLY A 36 -9.90 -2.41 -1.97
CA GLY A 36 -9.72 -1.86 -3.31
C GLY A 36 -10.18 -0.41 -3.52
N ARG A 37 -10.75 0.26 -2.51
CA ARG A 37 -11.23 1.65 -2.62
C ARG A 37 -10.11 2.64 -2.95
N LEU A 38 -9.01 2.60 -2.19
CA LEU A 38 -7.86 3.48 -2.44
C LEU A 38 -7.27 3.25 -3.83
N TRP A 39 -7.27 2.00 -4.29
CA TRP A 39 -6.80 1.70 -5.64
C TRP A 39 -7.71 2.30 -6.72
N ALA A 40 -9.03 2.19 -6.58
CA ALA A 40 -9.97 2.83 -7.50
C ALA A 40 -9.76 4.36 -7.56
N SER A 41 -9.57 5.02 -6.41
CA SER A 41 -9.26 6.45 -6.33
C SER A 41 -7.95 6.80 -7.08
N VAL A 42 -6.90 5.99 -6.92
CA VAL A 42 -5.63 6.16 -7.67
C VAL A 42 -5.83 5.99 -9.18
N GLN A 43 -6.57 4.97 -9.60
CA GLN A 43 -6.87 4.73 -11.02
C GLN A 43 -7.63 5.91 -11.63
N GLN A 44 -8.64 6.43 -10.94
CA GLN A 44 -9.42 7.57 -11.38
C GLN A 44 -8.54 8.82 -11.57
N ARG A 45 -7.69 9.14 -10.58
CA ARG A 45 -6.78 10.30 -10.67
C ARG A 45 -5.78 10.17 -11.82
N ARG A 46 -5.28 8.97 -12.10
CA ARG A 46 -4.36 8.74 -13.21
C ARG A 46 -5.05 8.80 -14.57
N GLN A 47 -6.26 8.27 -14.68
CA GLN A 47 -7.08 8.41 -15.89
C GLN A 47 -7.36 9.88 -16.23
N GLN A 48 -7.69 10.70 -15.22
CA GLN A 48 -7.88 12.15 -15.39
C GLN A 48 -6.61 12.87 -15.90
N ARG A 49 -5.42 12.34 -15.59
CA ARG A 49 -4.13 12.88 -16.01
C ARG A 49 -3.59 12.22 -17.30
N HIS A 50 -4.37 11.34 -17.93
CA HIS A 50 -3.94 10.54 -19.09
C HIS A 50 -2.65 9.72 -18.83
N GLN A 51 -2.46 9.24 -17.60
CA GLN A 51 -1.31 8.44 -17.18
C GLN A 51 -1.63 6.94 -17.16
N THR A 52 -0.60 6.09 -17.24
CA THR A 52 -0.82 4.62 -17.18
C THR A 52 -1.44 4.23 -15.84
N ILE A 53 -2.35 3.27 -15.84
CA ILE A 53 -2.89 2.68 -14.60
C ILE A 53 -2.23 1.34 -14.26
N VAL A 54 -1.24 0.90 -15.04
CA VAL A 54 -0.55 -0.39 -14.84
C VAL A 54 0.57 -0.21 -13.82
N ARG A 55 0.48 -0.94 -12.71
CA ARG A 55 1.47 -0.89 -11.63
C ARG A 55 2.73 -1.69 -11.96
N ARG A 56 3.85 -1.28 -11.37
CA ARG A 56 5.11 -2.04 -11.39
C ARG A 56 5.13 -3.17 -10.36
N GLY A 57 4.26 -3.11 -9.35
CA GLY A 57 4.16 -4.09 -8.26
C GLY A 57 2.99 -3.76 -7.31
N PRO A 58 2.87 -4.45 -6.17
CA PRO A 58 1.92 -4.05 -5.13
C PRO A 58 2.23 -2.63 -4.65
N GLY A 59 1.19 -1.89 -4.28
CA GLY A 59 1.38 -0.63 -3.57
C GLY A 59 1.72 -0.87 -2.10
N THR A 60 2.06 0.20 -1.39
CA THR A 60 2.27 0.17 0.07
C THR A 60 1.23 1.05 0.73
N VAL A 61 0.53 0.51 1.71
CA VAL A 61 -0.39 1.28 2.57
C VAL A 61 0.31 1.59 3.88
N TYR A 62 0.18 2.85 4.29
CA TYR A 62 0.59 3.38 5.58
C TYR A 62 -0.68 3.79 6.32
N PHE A 63 -0.88 3.31 7.54
CA PHE A 63 -1.97 3.72 8.41
C PHE A 63 -1.39 4.45 9.61
N ALA A 64 -1.77 5.71 9.77
CA ALA A 64 -1.43 6.53 10.91
C ALA A 64 -2.68 6.79 11.75
N ALA A 65 -2.66 6.41 13.02
CA ALA A 65 -3.81 6.58 13.92
C ALA A 65 -4.12 8.05 14.23
N ASP A 66 -3.13 8.94 14.07
CA ASP A 66 -3.25 10.37 14.34
C ASP A 66 -2.44 11.24 13.37
N ALA A 67 -2.57 12.56 13.54
CA ALA A 67 -1.92 13.55 12.70
C ALA A 67 -0.38 13.56 12.86
N ALA A 68 0.14 13.17 14.03
CA ALA A 68 1.58 13.11 14.25
C ALA A 68 2.19 11.95 13.45
N GLY A 69 1.55 10.77 13.48
CA GLY A 69 1.89 9.65 12.62
C GLY A 69 1.78 10.02 11.14
N ALA A 70 0.70 10.69 10.73
CA ALA A 70 0.50 11.08 9.32
C ALA A 70 1.63 12.01 8.82
N ALA A 71 2.07 12.95 9.65
CA ALA A 71 3.19 13.83 9.32
C ALA A 71 4.53 13.08 9.12
N THR A 72 4.74 11.96 9.81
CA THR A 72 5.93 11.12 9.59
C THR A 72 5.87 10.40 8.24
N VAL A 73 4.68 9.95 7.81
CA VAL A 73 4.46 9.36 6.49
C VAL A 73 4.71 10.40 5.40
N GLU A 74 4.16 11.61 5.54
CA GLU A 74 4.41 12.70 4.58
C GLU A 74 5.89 13.04 4.46
N ARG A 75 6.63 13.07 5.58
CA ARG A 75 8.08 13.30 5.55
C ARG A 75 8.80 12.21 4.78
N TYR A 76 8.44 10.94 5.02
CA TYR A 76 9.02 9.82 4.27
C TYR A 76 8.75 9.94 2.77
N LEU A 77 7.51 10.22 2.36
CA LEU A 77 7.13 10.32 0.95
C LEU A 77 7.76 11.51 0.21
N ASN A 78 8.17 12.56 0.93
CA ASN A 78 8.86 13.71 0.36
C ASN A 78 10.40 13.61 0.42
N SER A 79 10.93 12.57 1.08
CA SER A 79 12.38 12.39 1.22
C SER A 79 13.01 11.82 -0.06
N GLU A 80 14.27 12.18 -0.30
CA GLU A 80 15.05 11.55 -1.37
C GLU A 80 15.41 10.11 -1.01
N THR A 81 15.24 9.19 -1.96
CA THR A 81 15.60 7.77 -1.77
C THR A 81 17.08 7.61 -1.44
N GLY A 82 17.39 6.88 -0.38
CA GLY A 82 18.73 6.65 0.16
C GLY A 82 19.26 7.78 1.03
N SER A 83 18.47 8.83 1.29
CA SER A 83 18.91 9.97 2.11
C SER A 83 18.87 9.65 3.62
N ALA A 84 19.63 10.43 4.39
CA ALA A 84 19.54 10.40 5.85
C ALA A 84 18.15 10.82 6.36
N GLU A 85 17.46 11.69 5.61
CA GLU A 85 16.09 12.10 5.91
C GLU A 85 15.11 10.94 5.75
N GLU A 86 15.24 10.14 4.69
CA GLU A 86 14.43 8.93 4.48
C GLU A 86 14.59 7.96 5.66
N ALA A 87 15.84 7.69 6.07
CA ALA A 87 16.13 6.82 7.20
C ALA A 87 15.53 7.34 8.51
N ALA A 88 15.64 8.65 8.78
CA ALA A 88 15.05 9.27 9.96
C ALA A 88 13.51 9.24 9.92
N ALA A 89 12.89 9.43 8.76
CA ALA A 89 11.45 9.35 8.59
C ALA A 89 10.94 7.92 8.81
N ILE A 90 11.65 6.90 8.35
CA ILE A 90 11.32 5.48 8.62
C ILE A 90 11.35 5.20 10.13
N GLN A 91 12.39 5.65 10.83
CA GLN A 91 12.47 5.48 12.29
C GLN A 91 11.33 6.23 13.02
N ALA A 92 10.99 7.43 12.56
CA ALA A 92 9.89 8.21 13.13
C ALA A 92 8.53 7.53 12.91
N MET A 93 8.28 6.95 11.73
CA MET A 93 7.07 6.17 11.46
C MET A 93 6.94 4.97 12.40
N GLN A 94 8.04 4.23 12.62
CA GLN A 94 8.06 3.10 13.54
C GLN A 94 7.78 3.55 14.99
N ALA A 95 8.41 4.63 15.44
CA ALA A 95 8.20 5.18 16.78
C ALA A 95 6.77 5.72 16.99
N ALA A 96 6.15 6.24 15.92
CA ALA A 96 4.78 6.71 15.93
C ALA A 96 3.73 5.58 15.79
N GLY A 97 4.16 4.32 15.66
CA GLY A 97 3.26 3.18 15.51
C GLY A 97 2.51 3.14 14.19
N VAL A 98 3.07 3.72 13.12
CA VAL A 98 2.49 3.63 11.77
C VAL A 98 2.48 2.18 11.31
N GLU A 99 1.31 1.66 10.97
CA GLU A 99 1.16 0.32 10.42
C GLU A 99 1.42 0.34 8.92
N ILE A 100 2.14 -0.67 8.41
CA ILE A 100 2.54 -0.74 7.00
C ILE A 100 2.16 -2.11 6.45
N ALA A 101 1.48 -2.13 5.30
CA ALA A 101 1.15 -3.38 4.61
C ALA A 101 1.23 -3.24 3.08
N PRO A 102 1.52 -4.34 2.37
CA PRO A 102 1.35 -4.37 0.92
C PRO A 102 -0.13 -4.25 0.54
N HIS A 103 -0.44 -3.39 -0.41
CA HIS A 103 -1.76 -3.27 -1.02
C HIS A 103 -1.75 -3.84 -2.42
N VAL A 104 -2.25 -5.07 -2.50
CA VAL A 104 -2.50 -5.76 -3.76
C VAL A 104 -3.82 -5.23 -4.30
N GLY A 105 -3.79 -4.55 -5.45
CA GLY A 105 -4.93 -3.86 -6.04
C GLY A 105 -6.00 -4.81 -6.58
N ALA A 106 -6.12 -4.86 -7.90
CA ALA A 106 -7.16 -5.62 -8.59
C ALA A 106 -7.04 -7.14 -8.36
N ASP A 107 -8.15 -7.86 -8.56
CA ASP A 107 -8.21 -9.33 -8.39
C ASP A 107 -7.11 -10.08 -9.14
N ARG A 108 -6.71 -9.60 -10.32
CA ARG A 108 -5.59 -10.18 -11.09
C ARG A 108 -4.22 -10.01 -10.41
N GLU A 109 -3.99 -8.91 -9.70
CA GLU A 109 -2.76 -8.71 -8.90
C GLU A 109 -2.78 -9.61 -7.66
N ARG A 110 -3.97 -9.79 -7.06
CA ARG A 110 -4.19 -10.70 -5.92
C ARG A 110 -3.97 -12.15 -6.35
N ASP A 111 -4.51 -12.54 -7.49
CA ASP A 111 -4.28 -13.83 -8.11
C ASP A 111 -2.81 -14.02 -8.49
N ALA A 112 -2.11 -13.01 -9.00
CA ALA A 112 -0.69 -13.13 -9.34
C ALA A 112 0.21 -13.32 -8.11
N LEU A 113 -0.13 -12.71 -6.96
CA LEU A 113 0.62 -12.88 -5.70
C LEU A 113 0.26 -14.18 -4.97
N ILE A 114 -1.03 -14.54 -4.91
CA ILE A 114 -1.51 -15.79 -4.30
C ILE A 114 -1.11 -16.99 -5.17
N ASN A 115 -1.37 -16.96 -6.47
CA ASN A 115 -1.03 -18.05 -7.39
C ASN A 115 0.44 -18.04 -7.83
N GLY A 116 1.13 -16.90 -7.75
CA GLY A 116 2.58 -16.81 -7.99
C GLY A 116 3.40 -17.57 -6.95
N ARG A 117 2.90 -17.66 -5.70
CA ARG A 117 3.45 -18.55 -4.65
C ARG A 117 3.04 -20.02 -4.81
N LEU A 118 2.02 -20.33 -5.61
CA LEU A 118 1.50 -21.69 -5.82
C LEU A 118 1.93 -22.30 -7.17
N ARG A 119 2.71 -21.58 -7.99
CA ARG A 119 3.27 -22.11 -9.25
C ARG A 119 4.39 -23.11 -8.93
N GLY A 120 4.01 -24.38 -8.82
CA GLY A 120 4.91 -25.51 -8.59
C GLY A 120 4.40 -26.52 -7.56
N LEU A 121 3.36 -26.18 -6.80
CA LEU A 121 2.78 -27.12 -5.84
C LEU A 121 1.87 -28.12 -6.58
N THR A 122 2.19 -29.40 -6.41
CA THR A 122 1.38 -30.51 -6.92
C THR A 122 -0.04 -30.41 -6.35
N ALA A 123 -1.02 -31.02 -7.02
CA ALA A 123 -2.42 -30.99 -6.57
C ALA A 123 -2.59 -31.44 -5.11
N GLN A 124 -1.68 -32.29 -4.63
CA GLN A 124 -1.64 -32.79 -3.26
C GLN A 124 -1.26 -31.71 -2.23
N ALA A 125 -0.27 -30.86 -2.54
CA ALA A 125 0.13 -29.77 -1.66
C ALA A 125 -0.86 -28.58 -1.64
N LYS A 126 -1.87 -28.58 -2.52
CA LYS A 126 -3.00 -27.64 -2.48
C LYS A 126 -4.15 -28.14 -1.60
N ALA A 127 -4.24 -29.46 -1.38
CA ALA A 127 -5.31 -30.09 -0.61
C ALA A 127 -4.99 -30.13 0.90
N GLU A 128 -3.71 -30.21 1.26
CA GLU A 128 -3.24 -30.08 2.64
C GLU A 128 -2.94 -28.61 2.92
N GLY A 129 -3.92 -27.89 3.48
CA GLY A 129 -3.74 -26.49 3.89
C GLY A 129 -2.55 -26.33 4.84
N PHE A 130 -1.88 -25.18 4.75
CA PHE A 130 -0.71 -24.80 5.56
C PHE A 130 -0.88 -25.19 7.03
N GLY A 131 -0.11 -26.20 7.46
CA GLY A 131 0.32 -26.41 8.84
C GLY A 131 1.66 -25.74 9.09
#